data_AF-A0A6J0YDR8-F1
#
_entry.id   AF-A0A6J0YDR8-F1
#
_cell.length_a   1.000
_cell.length_b   1.000
_cell.length_c   1.000
_cell.angle_alpha   90.00
_cell.angle_beta   90.00
_cell.angle_gamma   90.00
#
_symmetry.space_group_name_H-M   'P 1'
#
loop_
_entity.id
_entity.type
_entity.pdbx_description
1 polymer ?
#
loop_
_entity_poly.entity_id
_entity_poly.type
_entity_poly.pdbx_seq_one_letter_code
_entity_poly.pdbx_strand_id
1 'polypeptide(L)'
;MAKKVAVIGAGVSGLISLKCCVDEGLEPTCFEKTEDIGGLWRFKESVDDGRASIYQSVISNTSKEMSCLSDFPMPEDFPNFLHNSKVLEYFRIFAKKFDLLKYIQFQTTVLSVKKHTDFATSGQWVVVTENNGKEQSAVFDGVMICSGHHVFPHLPLESFPGIQKFKGQYFHSRQYKHPEGFEKKRILVIGIGNSASDIAVELCKKAAQVFISTRHGSWVMSRISEDGYPWDLAFHTRFKVMLHNIVSRIVVKWAMEKVMNKWFNHENYGLVPQNKYLLKEPVVNDDLPSHILYGAIKVKSRVKELTETSAIFEDGTVEENIDIIVFATGYTLSFPFLEDLIKVENNMVSLYKFIFPPQLEKSTLACIGLIQPLGPIFPAIELQARWVTRVFKGLCTLPSERTMMEDIIKRNKKRIDLFGESKSQLLQTRYISYLDELAVEIGVKPDILSLLLKDPKLAVKLYFGPCNSYQYRLVGPGQWNGARNAIFTQKQRILKPLKTRAIKTSSTFPVSFLLKILGLLAVVVAFFSQLQ
;
A
#
# COMPACT_ATOMS: atom_id res chain seq x y z
N MET A 1 12.08 -33.03 10.62
CA MET A 1 12.65 -32.31 9.47
C MET A 1 12.03 -30.92 9.42
N ALA A 2 12.76 -29.90 8.98
CA ALA A 2 12.17 -28.58 8.76
C ALA A 2 11.20 -28.64 7.57
N LYS A 3 10.10 -27.88 7.65
CA LYS A 3 9.07 -27.88 6.61
C LYS A 3 9.55 -27.10 5.38
N LYS A 4 9.37 -27.68 4.19
CA LYS A 4 9.67 -27.06 2.90
C LYS A 4 8.54 -26.13 2.47
N VAL A 5 8.86 -24.87 2.17
CA VAL A 5 7.85 -23.86 1.81
C VAL A 5 8.14 -23.28 0.43
N ALA A 6 7.19 -23.39 -0.50
CA ALA A 6 7.28 -22.70 -1.78
C ALA A 6 6.85 -21.23 -1.63
N VAL A 7 7.61 -20.30 -2.20
CA VAL A 7 7.27 -18.86 -2.25
C VAL A 7 7.17 -18.42 -3.70
N ILE A 8 5.99 -18.01 -4.15
CA ILE A 8 5.72 -17.71 -5.56
C ILE A 8 5.91 -16.22 -5.83
N GLY A 9 7.03 -15.87 -6.47
CA GLY A 9 7.43 -14.50 -6.82
C GLY A 9 8.37 -13.87 -5.80
N ALA A 10 9.47 -13.27 -6.29
CA ALA A 10 10.47 -12.54 -5.52
C ALA A 10 10.22 -11.01 -5.51
N GLY A 11 8.95 -10.62 -5.52
CA GLY A 11 8.54 -9.26 -5.17
C GLY A 11 8.78 -8.96 -3.68
N VAL A 12 8.31 -7.79 -3.23
CA VAL A 12 8.45 -7.39 -1.81
C VAL A 12 7.86 -8.45 -0.87
N SER A 13 6.67 -8.96 -1.18
CA SER A 13 6.05 -10.05 -0.42
C SER A 13 6.90 -11.30 -0.36
N GLY A 14 7.53 -11.69 -1.48
CA GLY A 14 8.37 -12.87 -1.55
C GLY A 14 9.62 -12.75 -0.69
N LEU A 15 10.35 -11.64 -0.80
CA LEU A 15 11.56 -11.40 0.00
C LEU A 15 11.26 -11.38 1.51
N ILE A 16 10.17 -10.72 1.90
CA ILE A 16 9.76 -10.68 3.31
C ILE A 16 9.35 -12.08 3.79
N SER A 17 8.65 -12.84 2.96
CA SER A 17 8.25 -14.22 3.25
C SER A 17 9.44 -15.16 3.40
N LEU A 18 10.44 -15.06 2.51
CA LEU A 18 11.72 -15.78 2.61
C LEU A 18 12.38 -15.52 3.96
N LYS A 19 12.51 -14.25 4.35
CA LYS A 19 13.11 -13.87 5.62
C LYS A 19 12.32 -14.41 6.81
N CYS A 20 11.00 -14.27 6.81
CA CYS A 20 10.14 -14.79 7.88
C CYS A 20 10.18 -16.32 7.96
N CYS A 21 10.35 -17.03 6.84
CA CYS A 21 10.54 -18.48 6.83
C CYS A 21 11.84 -18.85 7.56
N VAL A 22 12.96 -18.21 7.21
CA VAL A 22 14.27 -18.46 7.83
C VAL A 22 14.26 -18.09 9.32
N ASP A 23 13.65 -16.95 9.70
CA ASP A 23 13.50 -16.52 11.10
C ASP A 23 12.79 -17.58 11.96
N GLU A 24 11.84 -18.31 11.37
CA GLU A 24 11.09 -19.36 12.03
C GLU A 24 11.68 -20.77 11.78
N GLY A 25 12.83 -20.90 11.11
CA GLY A 25 13.49 -22.19 10.88
C GLY A 25 12.76 -23.10 9.88
N LEU A 26 12.06 -22.51 8.91
CA LEU A 26 11.50 -23.20 7.74
C LEU A 26 12.53 -23.24 6.60
N GLU A 27 12.34 -24.12 5.62
CA GLU A 27 13.20 -24.26 4.44
C GLU A 27 12.48 -23.70 3.19
N PRO A 28 12.64 -22.40 2.86
CA PRO A 28 11.94 -21.83 1.73
C PRO A 28 12.64 -22.11 0.38
N THR A 29 11.85 -22.22 -0.68
CA THR A 29 12.30 -22.12 -2.07
C THR A 29 11.42 -21.11 -2.79
N CYS A 30 12.01 -20.07 -3.36
CA CYS A 30 11.30 -19.03 -4.08
C CYS A 30 11.46 -19.20 -5.59
N PHE A 31 10.35 -19.13 -6.31
CA PHE A 31 10.31 -19.18 -7.76
C PHE A 31 9.98 -17.80 -8.30
N GLU A 32 10.89 -17.20 -9.07
CA GLU A 32 10.72 -15.88 -9.68
C GLU A 32 10.72 -16.02 -11.20
N LYS A 33 9.63 -15.53 -11.82
CA LYS A 33 9.45 -15.58 -13.27
C LYS A 33 10.54 -14.79 -14.01
N THR A 34 11.00 -13.69 -13.42
CA THR A 34 11.96 -12.79 -14.07
C THR A 34 13.40 -13.02 -13.62
N GLU A 35 14.32 -12.24 -14.17
CA GLU A 35 15.77 -12.36 -13.99
C GLU A 35 16.31 -11.80 -12.66
N ASP A 36 15.46 -11.15 -11.86
CA ASP A 36 15.90 -10.45 -10.64
C ASP A 36 14.73 -10.23 -9.66
N ILE A 37 15.00 -9.69 -8.49
CA ILE A 37 14.03 -9.43 -7.42
C ILE A 37 13.28 -8.10 -7.63
N GLY A 38 12.32 -7.83 -6.73
CA GLY A 38 11.68 -6.52 -6.54
C GLY A 38 10.31 -6.37 -7.21
N GLY A 39 10.01 -7.18 -8.23
CA GLY A 39 8.71 -7.21 -8.90
C GLY A 39 8.31 -5.84 -9.46
N LEU A 40 7.27 -5.25 -8.87
CA LEU A 40 6.75 -3.90 -9.22
C LEU A 40 7.84 -2.83 -9.17
N TRP A 41 8.70 -2.85 -8.14
CA TRP A 41 9.68 -1.78 -7.89
C TRP A 41 10.93 -1.87 -8.75
N ARG A 42 11.07 -2.93 -9.56
CA ARG A 42 12.11 -3.01 -10.60
C ARG A 42 11.57 -2.42 -11.88
N PHE A 43 11.81 -1.13 -12.11
CA PHE A 43 11.51 -0.50 -13.38
C PHE A 43 12.24 -1.23 -14.53
N LYS A 44 11.52 -1.45 -15.62
CA LYS A 44 12.05 -1.87 -16.92
C LYS A 44 11.34 -1.06 -18.00
N GLU A 45 12.07 -0.77 -19.07
CA GLU A 45 11.54 -0.10 -20.26
C GLU A 45 10.42 -0.92 -20.90
N SER A 46 10.62 -2.23 -21.03
CA SER A 46 9.60 -3.16 -21.51
C SER A 46 8.51 -3.44 -20.48
N VAL A 47 7.32 -3.76 -20.98
CA VAL A 47 6.21 -4.28 -20.17
C VAL A 47 6.24 -5.80 -20.28
N ASP A 48 6.70 -6.47 -19.22
CA ASP A 48 6.79 -7.94 -19.20
C ASP A 48 5.45 -8.55 -18.77
N ASP A 49 5.01 -9.61 -19.46
CA ASP A 49 3.77 -10.32 -19.10
C ASP A 49 3.91 -11.11 -17.80
N GLY A 50 2.88 -11.05 -16.96
CA GLY A 50 2.89 -11.67 -15.63
C GLY A 50 3.67 -10.89 -14.56
N ARG A 51 4.22 -9.71 -14.89
CA ARG A 51 4.80 -8.77 -13.92
C ARG A 51 4.09 -7.42 -13.98
N ALA A 52 3.93 -6.80 -12.81
CA ALA A 52 3.39 -5.45 -12.71
C ALA A 52 4.36 -4.44 -13.35
N SER A 53 3.80 -3.42 -14.01
CA SER A 53 4.56 -2.37 -14.68
C SER A 53 4.42 -1.05 -13.94
N ILE A 54 5.50 -0.28 -13.88
CA ILE A 54 5.54 1.10 -13.39
C ILE A 54 6.13 2.01 -14.46
N TYR A 55 5.74 3.28 -14.41
CA TYR A 55 6.38 4.36 -15.16
C TYR A 55 7.66 4.83 -14.47
N GLN A 56 8.57 5.44 -15.23
CA GLN A 56 9.95 5.70 -14.78
C GLN A 56 10.00 6.59 -13.54
N SER A 57 9.11 7.56 -13.44
CA SER A 57 9.14 8.66 -12.46
C SER A 57 8.51 8.32 -11.09
N VAL A 58 8.02 7.08 -10.86
CA VAL A 58 7.27 6.74 -9.64
C VAL A 58 8.07 7.05 -8.36
N ILE A 59 7.43 7.84 -7.47
CA ILE A 59 7.88 8.12 -6.10
C ILE A 59 6.91 7.51 -5.09
N SER A 60 7.41 6.89 -4.02
CA SER A 60 6.60 6.35 -2.94
C SER A 60 5.63 7.41 -2.38
N ASN A 61 4.43 6.97 -2.01
CA ASN A 61 3.41 7.81 -1.35
C ASN A 61 3.42 7.66 0.17
N THR A 62 4.33 6.86 0.73
CA THR A 62 4.54 6.66 2.17
C THR A 62 6.01 6.87 2.53
N SER A 63 6.25 7.28 3.77
CA SER A 63 7.56 7.71 4.25
C SER A 63 8.45 6.56 4.68
N LYS A 64 9.77 6.79 4.63
CA LYS A 64 10.79 5.76 4.89
C LYS A 64 10.67 5.10 6.26
N GLU A 65 10.40 5.86 7.32
CA GLU A 65 10.30 5.34 8.69
C GLU A 65 8.95 4.64 8.97
N MET A 66 7.91 5.01 8.22
CA MET A 66 6.60 4.35 8.33
C MET A 66 6.51 3.09 7.48
N SER A 67 7.26 3.03 6.37
CA SER A 67 7.20 1.94 5.39
C SER A 67 8.30 0.89 5.50
N CYS A 68 9.40 1.13 6.21
CA CYS A 68 10.45 0.14 6.37
C CYS A 68 9.99 -1.11 7.14
N LEU A 69 10.78 -2.19 7.07
CA LEU A 69 10.51 -3.40 7.83
C LEU A 69 10.80 -3.17 9.31
N SER A 70 10.09 -3.89 10.17
CA SER A 70 10.04 -3.64 11.61
C SER A 70 11.37 -3.84 12.35
N ASP A 71 12.32 -4.57 11.75
CA ASP A 71 13.66 -4.79 12.27
C ASP A 71 14.77 -4.35 11.29
N PHE A 72 14.41 -3.57 10.27
CA PHE A 72 15.33 -3.11 9.25
C PHE A 72 14.99 -1.68 8.78
N PRO A 73 15.40 -0.64 9.55
CA PRO A 73 15.25 0.76 9.14
C PRO A 73 15.88 1.02 7.77
N MET A 74 15.28 1.91 6.97
CA MET A 74 15.96 2.42 5.78
C MET A 74 17.23 3.21 6.16
N PRO A 75 18.26 3.24 5.30
CA PRO A 75 19.46 4.03 5.53
C PRO A 75 19.15 5.50 5.88
N GLU A 76 19.96 6.10 6.75
CA GLU A 76 19.66 7.44 7.27
C GLU A 76 19.74 8.53 6.19
N ASP A 77 20.54 8.31 5.15
CA ASP A 77 20.75 9.18 3.99
C ASP A 77 19.66 9.05 2.93
N PHE A 78 18.81 8.02 2.99
CA PHE A 78 17.69 7.88 2.06
C PHE A 78 16.69 9.04 2.23
N PRO A 79 16.08 9.54 1.14
CA PRO A 79 15.02 10.54 1.24
C PRO A 79 13.78 9.97 1.93
N ASN A 80 12.93 10.85 2.47
CA ASN A 80 11.73 10.40 3.18
C ASN A 80 10.71 9.74 2.24
N PHE A 81 10.60 10.20 0.99
CA PHE A 81 9.85 9.54 -0.08
C PHE A 81 10.82 9.12 -1.17
N LEU A 82 10.64 7.90 -1.70
CA LEU A 82 11.67 7.22 -2.46
C LEU A 82 11.25 7.08 -3.92
N HIS A 83 12.14 7.45 -4.83
CA HIS A 83 12.05 6.98 -6.22
C HIS A 83 12.06 5.45 -6.25
N ASN A 84 11.38 4.84 -7.23
CA ASN A 84 11.28 3.38 -7.36
C ASN A 84 12.66 2.68 -7.30
N SER A 85 13.70 3.27 -7.91
CA SER A 85 15.07 2.76 -7.84
C SER A 85 15.65 2.71 -6.41
N LYS A 86 15.32 3.68 -5.55
CA LYS A 86 15.73 3.70 -4.13
C LYS A 86 14.94 2.69 -3.31
N VAL A 87 13.67 2.44 -3.64
CA VAL A 87 12.90 1.35 -3.03
C VAL A 87 13.53 0.00 -3.39
N LEU A 88 13.89 -0.21 -4.66
CA LEU A 88 14.59 -1.42 -5.10
C LEU A 88 15.94 -1.57 -4.41
N GLU A 89 16.71 -0.48 -4.27
CA GLU A 89 17.99 -0.47 -3.55
C GLU A 89 17.82 -0.95 -2.10
N TYR A 90 16.81 -0.45 -1.37
CA TYR A 90 16.50 -0.93 -0.03
C TYR A 90 16.24 -2.45 0.00
N PHE A 91 15.46 -2.98 -0.95
CA PHE A 91 15.18 -4.42 -0.99
C PHE A 91 16.38 -5.27 -1.43
N ARG A 92 17.31 -4.73 -2.24
CA ARG A 92 18.60 -5.40 -2.52
C ARG A 92 19.50 -5.44 -1.28
N ILE A 93 19.58 -4.33 -0.54
CA ILE A 93 20.34 -4.28 0.73
C ILE A 93 19.71 -5.27 1.73
N PHE A 94 18.39 -5.31 1.84
CA PHE A 94 17.66 -6.27 2.66
C PHE A 94 17.97 -7.72 2.26
N ALA A 95 17.82 -8.07 0.99
CA ALA A 95 18.10 -9.43 0.50
C ALA A 95 19.55 -9.85 0.75
N LYS A 96 20.51 -8.93 0.61
CA LYS A 96 21.92 -9.17 0.93
C LYS A 96 22.15 -9.33 2.44
N LYS A 97 21.55 -8.47 3.27
CA LYS A 97 21.73 -8.48 4.72
C LYS A 97 21.28 -9.78 5.37
N PHE A 98 20.17 -10.34 4.88
CA PHE A 98 19.57 -11.57 5.40
C PHE A 98 19.87 -12.81 4.53
N ASP A 99 20.79 -12.69 3.57
CA ASP A 99 21.24 -13.79 2.70
C ASP A 99 20.08 -14.56 2.04
N LEU A 100 19.14 -13.82 1.45
CA LEU A 100 17.89 -14.37 0.92
C LEU A 100 18.02 -14.87 -0.52
N LEU A 101 19.00 -14.36 -1.28
CA LEU A 101 19.14 -14.63 -2.71
C LEU A 101 19.39 -16.12 -3.00
N LYS A 102 20.02 -16.85 -2.09
CA LYS A 102 20.29 -18.29 -2.23
C LYS A 102 19.04 -19.17 -2.33
N TYR A 103 17.88 -18.65 -1.89
CA TYR A 103 16.61 -19.37 -1.94
C TYR A 103 15.84 -19.09 -3.23
N ILE A 104 16.32 -18.21 -4.11
CA ILE A 104 15.57 -17.73 -5.27
C ILE A 104 16.05 -18.43 -6.54
N GLN A 105 15.10 -19.02 -7.25
CA GLN A 105 15.27 -19.56 -8.59
C GLN A 105 14.66 -18.56 -9.58
N PHE A 106 15.53 -17.78 -10.22
CA PHE A 106 15.13 -16.82 -11.27
C PHE A 106 14.76 -17.53 -12.57
N GLN A 107 14.06 -16.80 -13.44
CA GLN A 107 13.60 -17.31 -14.75
C GLN A 107 12.86 -18.66 -14.62
N THR A 108 12.14 -18.83 -13.50
CA THR A 108 11.44 -20.05 -13.14
C THR A 108 9.99 -19.70 -12.84
N THR A 109 9.12 -19.92 -13.83
CA THR A 109 7.70 -19.56 -13.74
C THR A 109 6.93 -20.69 -13.08
N VAL A 110 6.09 -20.39 -12.09
CA VAL A 110 5.14 -21.38 -11.55
C VAL A 110 3.95 -21.48 -12.50
N LEU A 111 3.72 -22.68 -13.05
CA LEU A 111 2.62 -22.97 -13.96
C LEU A 111 1.37 -23.47 -13.23
N SER A 112 1.54 -24.29 -12.20
CA SER A 112 0.41 -24.77 -11.39
C SER A 112 0.80 -25.11 -9.96
N VAL A 113 -0.16 -24.97 -9.05
CA VAL A 113 -0.10 -25.35 -7.64
C VAL A 113 -1.32 -26.20 -7.35
N LYS A 114 -1.11 -27.48 -7.07
CA LYS A 114 -2.18 -28.46 -6.85
C LYS A 114 -2.03 -29.14 -5.50
N LYS A 115 -3.16 -29.50 -4.90
CA LYS A 115 -3.17 -30.35 -3.70
C LYS A 115 -2.47 -31.68 -4.05
N HIS A 116 -1.59 -32.18 -3.18
CA HIS A 116 -1.06 -33.54 -3.32
C HIS A 116 -2.19 -34.57 -3.11
N THR A 117 -2.02 -35.79 -3.60
CA THR A 117 -3.07 -36.84 -3.58
C THR A 117 -3.52 -37.20 -2.16
N ASP A 118 -2.65 -37.04 -1.16
CA ASP A 118 -2.91 -37.27 0.26
C ASP A 118 -3.09 -35.96 1.07
N PHE A 119 -3.45 -34.84 0.43
CA PHE A 119 -3.53 -33.51 1.07
C PHE A 119 -4.32 -33.49 2.39
N ALA A 120 -5.41 -34.26 2.48
CA ALA A 120 -6.24 -34.32 3.70
C ALA A 120 -5.44 -34.78 4.94
N THR A 121 -4.39 -35.58 4.75
CA THR A 121 -3.48 -36.03 5.83
C THR A 121 -2.18 -35.22 5.83
N SER A 122 -1.52 -35.06 4.68
CA SER A 122 -0.20 -34.44 4.56
C SER A 122 -0.23 -32.91 4.58
N GLY A 123 -1.25 -32.30 3.98
CA GLY A 123 -1.32 -30.86 3.70
C GLY A 123 -0.33 -30.38 2.63
N GLN A 124 0.25 -31.28 1.84
CA GLN A 124 1.32 -30.96 0.89
C GLN A 124 0.80 -30.53 -0.49
N TRP A 125 1.62 -29.77 -1.20
CA TRP A 125 1.30 -29.21 -2.51
C TRP A 125 2.30 -29.69 -3.56
N VAL A 126 1.80 -29.99 -4.76
CA VAL A 126 2.60 -30.20 -5.96
C VAL A 126 2.71 -28.85 -6.68
N VAL A 127 3.93 -28.36 -6.85
CA VAL A 127 4.23 -27.13 -7.57
C VAL A 127 4.93 -27.47 -8.87
N VAL A 128 4.30 -27.14 -9.99
CA VAL A 128 4.86 -27.31 -11.34
C VAL A 128 5.46 -25.99 -11.78
N THR A 129 6.72 -26.04 -12.20
CA THR A 129 7.51 -24.89 -12.62
C THR A 129 8.10 -25.11 -14.00
N GLU A 130 8.33 -24.03 -14.72
CA GLU A 130 9.02 -24.04 -16.02
C GLU A 130 10.27 -23.15 -15.95
N ASN A 131 11.39 -23.70 -16.40
CA ASN A 131 12.63 -22.96 -16.63
C ASN A 131 13.19 -23.33 -18.00
N ASN A 132 13.36 -22.34 -18.89
CA ASN A 132 13.89 -22.54 -20.25
C ASN A 132 13.18 -23.67 -21.04
N GLY A 133 11.84 -23.71 -20.97
CA GLY A 133 11.00 -24.70 -21.64
C GLY A 133 11.04 -26.12 -21.03
N LYS A 134 11.72 -26.30 -19.89
CA LYS A 134 11.72 -27.55 -19.14
C LYS A 134 10.82 -27.43 -17.94
N GLU A 135 9.79 -28.28 -17.89
CA GLU A 135 8.93 -28.38 -16.73
C GLU A 135 9.52 -29.29 -15.65
N GLN A 136 9.38 -28.88 -14.41
CA GLN A 136 9.76 -29.64 -13.22
C GLN A 136 8.65 -29.58 -12.19
N SER A 137 8.46 -30.68 -11.47
CA SER A 137 7.48 -30.79 -10.40
C SER A 137 8.18 -31.09 -9.08
N ALA A 138 7.76 -30.42 -8.01
CA ALA A 138 8.28 -30.64 -6.66
C ALA A 138 7.17 -30.54 -5.62
N VAL A 139 7.34 -31.27 -4.51
CA VAL A 139 6.38 -31.32 -3.39
C VAL A 139 6.84 -30.41 -2.25
N PHE A 140 5.91 -29.63 -1.70
CA PHE A 140 6.14 -28.68 -0.61
C PHE A 140 5.12 -28.86 0.53
N ASP A 141 5.56 -28.61 1.77
CA ASP A 141 4.73 -28.67 2.98
C ASP A 141 3.85 -27.43 3.16
N GLY A 142 4.16 -26.34 2.46
CA GLY A 142 3.32 -25.16 2.39
C GLY A 142 3.66 -24.23 1.23
N VAL A 143 2.74 -23.34 0.88
CA VAL A 143 2.85 -22.43 -0.25
C VAL A 143 2.46 -21.01 0.15
N MET A 144 3.33 -20.04 -0.12
CA MET A 144 3.07 -18.60 0.02
C MET A 144 2.98 -17.95 -1.35
N ILE A 145 1.80 -17.43 -1.70
CA ILE A 145 1.54 -16.76 -2.97
C ILE A 145 1.92 -15.28 -2.84
N CYS A 146 2.96 -14.86 -3.57
CA CYS A 146 3.53 -13.51 -3.53
C CYS A 146 3.55 -12.84 -4.93
N SER A 147 2.66 -13.26 -5.83
CA SER A 147 2.61 -12.82 -7.24
C SER A 147 2.10 -11.38 -7.45
N GLY A 148 1.58 -10.75 -6.39
CA GLY A 148 0.98 -9.41 -6.45
C GLY A 148 -0.34 -9.35 -7.21
N HIS A 149 -0.93 -8.15 -7.28
CA HIS A 149 -2.27 -7.94 -7.84
C HIS A 149 -2.41 -6.71 -8.76
N HIS A 150 -1.34 -5.96 -8.99
CA HIS A 150 -1.31 -4.85 -9.96
C HIS A 150 -0.71 -5.28 -11.31
N VAL A 151 -1.00 -6.53 -11.72
CA VAL A 151 -0.44 -7.14 -12.92
C VAL A 151 -1.40 -7.04 -14.10
N PHE A 152 -2.65 -7.48 -13.92
CA PHE A 152 -3.63 -7.59 -14.99
C PHE A 152 -4.46 -6.31 -15.10
N PRO A 153 -4.40 -5.58 -16.23
CA PRO A 153 -5.08 -4.30 -16.38
C PRO A 153 -6.60 -4.47 -16.39
N HIS A 154 -7.33 -3.58 -15.71
CA HIS A 154 -8.77 -3.49 -15.83
C HIS A 154 -9.13 -2.41 -16.86
N LEU A 155 -9.57 -2.83 -18.04
CA LEU A 155 -9.90 -1.94 -19.16
C LEU A 155 -11.39 -2.10 -19.55
N PRO A 156 -12.32 -1.39 -18.88
CA PRO A 156 -13.76 -1.56 -19.08
C PRO A 156 -14.25 -0.79 -20.32
N LEU A 157 -13.83 -1.22 -21.51
CA LEU A 157 -14.16 -0.56 -22.79
C LEU A 157 -15.67 -0.47 -23.04
N GLU A 158 -16.43 -1.43 -22.54
CA GLU A 158 -17.90 -1.46 -22.57
C GLU A 158 -18.55 -0.25 -21.87
N SER A 159 -17.84 0.39 -20.95
CA SER A 159 -18.31 1.58 -20.24
C SER A 159 -18.05 2.89 -20.99
N PHE A 160 -17.44 2.84 -22.17
CA PHE A 160 -17.07 3.99 -23.02
C PHE A 160 -17.61 3.81 -24.45
N PRO A 161 -18.91 4.05 -24.67
CA PRO A 161 -19.52 3.94 -26.00
C PRO A 161 -18.76 4.75 -27.04
N GLY A 162 -18.53 4.16 -28.22
CA GLY A 162 -17.87 4.82 -29.34
C GLY A 162 -16.34 4.76 -29.31
N ILE A 163 -15.71 4.15 -28.29
CA ILE A 163 -14.26 3.92 -28.25
C ILE A 163 -13.71 3.21 -29.50
N GLN A 164 -14.50 2.33 -30.10
CA GLN A 164 -14.14 1.62 -31.35
C GLN A 164 -14.06 2.55 -32.57
N LYS A 165 -14.70 3.73 -32.52
CA LYS A 165 -14.67 4.74 -33.59
C LYS A 165 -13.48 5.69 -33.42
N PHE A 166 -12.93 5.80 -32.21
CA PHE A 166 -11.86 6.72 -31.88
C PHE A 166 -10.61 6.43 -32.73
N LYS A 167 -10.18 7.41 -33.52
CA LYS A 167 -9.05 7.30 -34.46
C LYS A 167 -7.70 7.56 -33.80
N GLY A 168 -7.69 8.17 -32.61
CA GLY A 168 -6.48 8.41 -31.83
C GLY A 168 -5.93 7.17 -31.13
N GLN A 169 -4.84 7.34 -30.40
CA GLN A 169 -4.23 6.24 -29.65
C GLN A 169 -4.90 6.08 -28.27
N TYR A 170 -5.09 4.86 -27.80
CA TYR A 170 -5.43 4.63 -26.40
C TYR A 170 -4.71 3.43 -25.81
N PHE A 171 -4.44 3.49 -24.50
CA PHE A 171 -3.79 2.41 -23.76
C PHE A 171 -4.10 2.49 -22.27
N HIS A 172 -3.86 1.40 -21.53
CA HIS A 172 -4.00 1.39 -20.09
C HIS A 172 -2.74 1.93 -19.40
N SER A 173 -2.88 2.48 -18.19
CA SER A 173 -1.76 3.03 -17.40
C SER A 173 -0.58 2.06 -17.21
N ARG A 174 -0.81 0.74 -17.30
CA ARG A 174 0.23 -0.31 -17.27
C ARG A 174 1.27 -0.13 -18.38
N GLN A 175 0.84 0.35 -19.55
CA GLN A 175 1.68 0.56 -20.73
C GLN A 175 2.46 1.87 -20.69
N TYR A 176 2.12 2.80 -19.81
CA TYR A 176 2.82 4.07 -19.69
C TYR A 176 4.23 3.89 -19.10
N LYS A 177 5.21 4.60 -19.64
CA LYS A 177 6.62 4.54 -19.23
C LYS A 177 7.25 5.91 -19.08
N HIS A 178 7.16 6.69 -20.15
CA HIS A 178 7.79 7.99 -20.31
C HIS A 178 6.82 8.99 -20.94
N PRO A 179 7.01 10.30 -20.68
CA PRO A 179 6.23 11.37 -21.29
C PRO A 179 6.72 11.77 -22.68
N GLU A 180 7.93 11.38 -23.07
CA GLU A 180 8.45 11.56 -24.43
C GLU A 180 7.56 10.86 -25.46
N GLY A 181 7.26 11.54 -26.57
CA GLY A 181 6.35 11.08 -27.61
C GLY A 181 4.92 11.63 -27.47
N PHE A 182 4.61 12.30 -26.37
CA PHE A 182 3.30 12.90 -26.09
C PHE A 182 3.31 14.44 -26.24
N GLU A 183 4.38 15.02 -26.76
CA GLU A 183 4.52 16.47 -26.94
C GLU A 183 3.42 17.05 -27.83
N LYS A 184 2.87 18.20 -27.42
CA LYS A 184 1.84 18.96 -28.16
C LYS A 184 0.57 18.16 -28.49
N LYS A 185 0.33 17.03 -27.83
CA LYS A 185 -0.90 16.22 -27.96
C LYS A 185 -1.98 16.70 -26.98
N ARG A 186 -3.25 16.49 -27.34
CA ARG A 186 -4.39 16.64 -26.44
C ARG A 186 -4.73 15.28 -25.85
N ILE A 187 -4.63 15.16 -24.54
CA ILE A 187 -4.61 13.87 -23.85
C ILE A 187 -5.74 13.81 -22.83
N LEU A 188 -6.51 12.73 -22.85
CA LEU A 188 -7.56 12.45 -21.89
C LEU A 188 -7.15 11.27 -20.99
N VAL A 189 -6.94 11.54 -19.70
CA VAL A 189 -6.68 10.52 -18.69
C VAL A 189 -7.99 10.13 -17.99
N ILE A 190 -8.34 8.86 -18.02
CA ILE A 190 -9.56 8.32 -17.42
C ILE A 190 -9.27 7.76 -16.04
N GLY A 191 -9.98 8.29 -15.03
CA GLY A 191 -9.84 7.91 -13.64
C GLY A 191 -9.16 9.00 -12.79
N ILE A 192 -9.21 8.82 -11.47
CA ILE A 192 -8.55 9.70 -10.49
C ILE A 192 -7.83 8.89 -9.41
N GLY A 193 -7.21 7.77 -9.81
CA GLY A 193 -6.27 7.05 -8.95
C GLY A 193 -4.90 7.77 -8.91
N ASN A 194 -4.02 7.35 -8.00
CA ASN A 194 -2.66 7.89 -7.91
C ASN A 194 -1.94 7.86 -9.28
N SER A 195 -2.04 6.75 -10.02
CA SER A 195 -1.49 6.67 -11.38
C SER A 195 -2.11 7.66 -12.37
N ALA A 196 -3.41 7.94 -12.28
CA ALA A 196 -4.05 8.90 -13.17
C ALA A 196 -3.49 10.31 -12.94
N SER A 197 -3.34 10.69 -11.68
CA SER A 197 -2.84 12.00 -11.28
C SER A 197 -1.36 12.18 -11.62
N ASP A 198 -0.51 11.19 -11.32
CA ASP A 198 0.92 11.24 -11.64
C ASP A 198 1.14 11.33 -13.17
N ILE A 199 0.46 10.47 -13.94
CA ILE A 199 0.57 10.48 -15.41
C ILE A 199 0.05 11.80 -16.00
N ALA A 200 -1.08 12.32 -15.50
CA ALA A 200 -1.62 13.59 -15.99
C ALA A 200 -0.66 14.76 -15.70
N VAL A 201 -0.08 14.82 -14.50
CA VAL A 201 0.92 15.82 -14.11
C VAL A 201 2.18 15.71 -14.96
N GLU A 202 2.66 14.50 -15.23
CA GLU A 202 3.87 14.30 -16.01
C GLU A 202 3.68 14.73 -17.48
N LEU A 203 2.56 14.33 -18.08
CA LEU A 203 2.23 14.65 -19.47
C LEU A 203 1.92 16.13 -19.69
N CYS A 204 1.25 16.80 -18.75
CA CYS A 204 0.78 18.18 -18.96
C CYS A 204 1.92 19.20 -19.14
N LYS A 205 3.14 18.87 -18.74
CA LYS A 205 4.33 19.73 -18.90
C LYS A 205 4.71 19.98 -20.35
N LYS A 206 4.43 19.04 -21.26
CA LYS A 206 4.78 19.12 -22.68
C LYS A 206 3.59 18.88 -23.64
N ALA A 207 2.47 18.38 -23.14
CA ALA A 207 1.24 18.21 -23.91
C ALA A 207 0.62 19.57 -24.30
N ALA A 208 -0.24 19.58 -25.33
CA ALA A 208 -1.01 20.78 -25.68
C ALA A 208 -2.13 21.05 -24.67
N GLN A 209 -2.75 19.99 -24.15
CA GLN A 209 -3.76 20.06 -23.09
C GLN A 209 -3.96 18.67 -22.48
N VAL A 210 -4.13 18.59 -21.16
CA VAL A 210 -4.48 17.33 -20.47
C VAL A 210 -5.82 17.48 -19.79
N PHE A 211 -6.68 16.48 -19.99
CA PHE A 211 -7.95 16.34 -19.29
C PHE A 211 -7.89 15.15 -18.34
N ILE A 212 -8.44 15.28 -17.14
CA ILE A 212 -8.60 14.17 -16.20
C ILE A 212 -10.08 13.94 -15.93
N SER A 213 -10.60 12.79 -16.33
CA SER A 213 -12.02 12.45 -16.20
C SER A 213 -12.25 11.62 -14.94
N THR A 214 -13.19 12.06 -14.10
CA THR A 214 -13.60 11.33 -12.89
C THR A 214 -15.11 11.25 -12.76
N ARG A 215 -15.60 10.09 -12.31
CA ARG A 215 -17.03 9.88 -12.01
C ARG A 215 -17.42 10.37 -10.62
N HIS A 216 -16.52 10.26 -9.65
CA HIS A 216 -16.86 10.42 -8.23
C HIS A 216 -16.07 11.49 -7.50
N GLY A 217 -15.09 12.14 -8.16
CA GLY A 217 -14.10 12.97 -7.48
C GLY A 217 -13.16 12.16 -6.57
N SER A 218 -12.19 12.84 -5.99
CA SER A 218 -11.31 12.30 -4.94
C SER A 218 -10.72 13.43 -4.11
N TRP A 219 -10.47 13.16 -2.83
CA TRP A 219 -9.60 14.04 -2.05
C TRP A 219 -8.17 13.91 -2.57
N VAL A 220 -7.49 15.03 -2.74
CA VAL A 220 -6.08 15.12 -3.13
C VAL A 220 -5.31 15.71 -1.97
N MET A 221 -4.19 15.09 -1.64
CA MET A 221 -3.31 15.53 -0.57
C MET A 221 -1.86 15.49 -1.00
N SER A 222 -1.06 16.32 -0.35
CA SER A 222 0.39 16.34 -0.52
C SER A 222 1.05 15.28 0.37
N ARG A 223 2.21 14.79 -0.07
CA ARG A 223 3.18 14.08 0.76
C ARG A 223 3.66 14.92 1.94
N ILE A 224 3.66 16.25 1.76
CA ILE A 224 4.04 17.27 2.74
C ILE A 224 2.86 17.56 3.67
N SER A 225 3.10 17.49 4.97
CA SER A 225 2.13 17.80 6.02
C SER A 225 2.68 18.88 6.96
N GLU A 226 2.18 18.91 8.20
CA GLU A 226 2.56 19.89 9.22
C GLU A 226 4.08 19.98 9.41
N ASP A 227 4.61 21.20 9.47
CA ASP A 227 6.03 21.53 9.59
C ASP A 227 6.94 20.90 8.52
N GLY A 228 6.37 20.49 7.37
CA GLY A 228 7.11 19.82 6.31
C GLY A 228 7.41 18.33 6.58
N TYR A 229 6.81 17.73 7.61
CA TYR A 229 6.92 16.29 7.84
C TYR A 229 6.08 15.49 6.85
N PRO A 230 6.47 14.24 6.56
CA PRO A 230 5.62 13.30 5.86
C PRO A 230 4.22 13.14 6.46
N TRP A 231 3.21 13.11 5.61
CA TRP A 231 1.80 13.03 6.00
C TRP A 231 1.45 11.82 6.88
N ASP A 232 2.06 10.67 6.60
CA ASP A 232 1.73 9.41 7.24
C ASP A 232 2.22 9.33 8.70
N LEU A 233 3.29 10.05 9.04
CA LEU A 233 3.74 10.23 10.43
C LEU A 233 2.67 10.92 11.29
N ALA A 234 1.99 11.92 10.72
CA ALA A 234 0.95 12.67 11.39
C ALA A 234 -0.39 11.93 11.35
N PHE A 235 -0.70 11.24 10.24
CA PHE A 235 -2.01 10.62 10.03
C PHE A 235 -2.14 9.26 10.73
N HIS A 236 -1.11 8.42 10.73
CA HIS A 236 -1.15 7.08 11.31
C HIS A 236 -0.59 7.05 12.73
N THR A 237 -1.38 7.54 13.69
CA THR A 237 -1.11 7.41 15.14
C THR A 237 -2.19 6.59 15.83
N ARG A 238 -1.84 5.89 16.91
CA ARG A 238 -2.81 5.07 17.67
C ARG A 238 -3.90 5.94 18.30
N PHE A 239 -3.53 7.12 18.79
CA PHE A 239 -4.46 8.11 19.33
C PHE A 239 -5.52 8.53 18.30
N LYS A 240 -5.13 8.87 17.06
CA LYS A 240 -6.09 9.24 16.01
C LYS A 240 -7.01 8.09 15.63
N VAL A 241 -6.49 6.85 15.61
CA VAL A 241 -7.32 5.67 15.37
C VAL A 241 -8.34 5.45 16.48
N MET A 242 -7.95 5.61 17.74
CA MET A 242 -8.86 5.57 18.88
C MET A 242 -9.93 6.66 18.76
N LEU A 243 -9.54 7.91 18.48
CA LEU A 243 -10.46 9.02 18.31
C LEU A 243 -11.49 8.75 17.19
N HIS A 244 -11.03 8.25 16.03
CA HIS A 244 -11.91 7.88 14.92
C HIS A 244 -12.87 6.73 15.25
N ASN A 245 -12.59 5.92 16.26
CA ASN A 245 -13.46 4.82 16.68
C ASN A 245 -14.51 5.26 17.71
N ILE A 246 -14.21 6.29 18.51
CA ILE A 246 -15.11 6.81 19.54
C ILE A 246 -16.03 7.89 18.96
N VAL A 247 -15.47 8.77 18.13
CA VAL A 247 -16.17 9.92 17.58
C VAL A 247 -17.10 9.48 16.44
N SER A 248 -18.25 10.13 16.34
CA SER A 248 -19.22 9.84 15.27
C SER A 248 -18.60 10.07 13.88
N ARG A 249 -19.02 9.26 12.90
CA ARG A 249 -18.52 9.36 11.52
C ARG A 249 -18.74 10.74 10.88
N ILE A 250 -19.82 11.43 11.28
CA ILE A 250 -20.15 12.77 10.79
C ILE A 250 -19.07 13.77 11.20
N VAL A 251 -18.61 13.72 12.45
CA VAL A 251 -17.57 14.61 12.96
C VAL A 251 -16.22 14.27 12.33
N VAL A 252 -15.89 12.98 12.18
CA VAL A 252 -14.66 12.55 11.48
C VAL A 252 -14.66 13.02 10.03
N LYS A 253 -15.80 12.90 9.32
CA LYS A 253 -15.98 13.43 7.96
C LYS A 253 -15.73 14.94 7.92
N TRP A 254 -16.41 15.69 8.79
CA TRP A 254 -16.27 17.16 8.83
C TRP A 254 -14.82 17.58 9.09
N ALA A 255 -14.14 16.93 10.03
CA ALA A 255 -12.74 17.20 10.32
C ALA A 255 -11.84 16.86 9.11
N MET A 256 -12.07 15.71 8.47
CA MET A 256 -11.31 15.30 7.28
C MET A 256 -11.51 16.26 6.10
N GLU A 257 -12.74 16.71 5.88
CA GLU A 257 -13.05 17.71 4.86
C GLU A 257 -12.33 19.04 5.12
N LYS A 258 -12.26 19.49 6.38
CA LYS A 258 -11.49 20.68 6.76
C LYS A 258 -10.00 20.50 6.55
N VAL A 259 -9.45 19.35 6.94
CA VAL A 259 -8.02 19.04 6.77
C VAL A 259 -7.65 18.99 5.28
N MET A 260 -8.44 18.30 4.46
CA MET A 260 -8.19 18.19 3.03
C MET A 260 -8.29 19.54 2.31
N ASN A 261 -9.30 20.36 2.66
CA ASN A 261 -9.46 21.68 2.05
C ASN A 261 -8.49 22.74 2.56
N LYS A 262 -7.64 22.44 3.57
CA LYS A 262 -6.64 23.38 4.07
C LYS A 262 -5.60 23.73 2.99
N TRP A 263 -5.29 22.78 2.09
CA TRP A 263 -4.34 23.03 1.01
C TRP A 263 -4.98 23.83 -0.12
N PHE A 264 -6.13 23.39 -0.62
CA PHE A 264 -6.95 24.09 -1.61
C PHE A 264 -8.40 23.62 -1.51
N ASN A 265 -9.34 24.49 -1.92
CA ASN A 265 -10.76 24.13 -1.94
C ASN A 265 -11.06 23.18 -3.11
N HIS A 266 -11.39 21.92 -2.79
CA HIS A 266 -11.63 20.86 -3.78
C HIS A 266 -12.90 21.07 -4.61
N GLU A 267 -13.88 21.83 -4.11
CA GLU A 267 -15.09 22.18 -4.88
C GLU A 267 -14.73 23.14 -6.01
N ASN A 268 -13.96 24.20 -5.70
CA ASN A 268 -13.49 25.17 -6.69
C ASN A 268 -12.62 24.52 -7.78
N TYR A 269 -11.95 23.41 -7.46
CA TYR A 269 -11.07 22.67 -8.37
C TYR A 269 -11.77 21.47 -9.04
N GLY A 270 -13.07 21.26 -8.79
CA GLY A 270 -13.86 20.19 -9.44
C GLY A 270 -13.51 18.77 -8.99
N LEU A 271 -12.89 18.60 -7.82
CA LEU A 271 -12.40 17.30 -7.32
C LEU A 271 -13.20 16.75 -6.14
N VAL A 272 -14.12 17.54 -5.57
CA VAL A 272 -14.88 17.15 -4.39
C VAL A 272 -15.55 15.78 -4.56
N PRO A 273 -15.38 14.84 -3.63
CA PRO A 273 -16.01 13.53 -3.74
C PRO A 273 -17.54 13.61 -3.64
N GLN A 274 -18.25 12.87 -4.50
CA GLN A 274 -19.72 12.77 -4.44
C GLN A 274 -20.19 12.25 -3.07
N ASN A 275 -19.59 11.16 -2.59
CA ASN A 275 -19.86 10.63 -1.27
C ASN A 275 -18.70 10.92 -0.30
N LYS A 276 -18.79 12.07 0.37
CA LYS A 276 -17.84 12.50 1.40
C LYS A 276 -17.82 11.60 2.65
N TYR A 277 -18.78 10.69 2.84
CA TYR A 277 -18.79 9.76 3.99
C TYR A 277 -17.80 8.60 3.84
N LEU A 278 -17.37 8.29 2.61
CA LEU A 278 -16.46 7.20 2.34
C LEU A 278 -15.03 7.59 2.72
N LEU A 279 -14.33 6.69 3.40
CA LEU A 279 -12.89 6.77 3.68
C LEU A 279 -12.06 6.21 2.52
N LYS A 280 -12.47 6.47 1.27
CA LYS A 280 -11.74 6.02 0.08
C LYS A 280 -10.31 6.57 0.13
N GLU A 281 -9.35 5.78 -0.34
CA GLU A 281 -7.96 6.21 -0.43
C GLU A 281 -7.85 7.55 -1.18
N PRO A 282 -7.28 8.60 -0.55
CA PRO A 282 -7.05 9.87 -1.21
C PRO A 282 -5.92 9.74 -2.24
N VAL A 283 -5.92 10.63 -3.22
CA VAL A 283 -4.81 10.76 -4.16
C VAL A 283 -3.67 11.50 -3.44
N VAL A 284 -2.46 10.95 -3.50
CA VAL A 284 -1.25 11.56 -2.96
C VAL A 284 -0.42 12.10 -4.12
N ASN A 285 -0.57 13.38 -4.42
CA ASN A 285 0.15 14.05 -5.50
C ASN A 285 0.41 15.52 -5.13
N ASP A 286 1.69 15.91 -5.17
CA ASP A 286 2.16 17.23 -4.71
C ASP A 286 1.96 18.33 -5.75
N ASP A 287 1.72 17.95 -7.00
CA ASP A 287 1.79 18.82 -8.16
C ASP A 287 0.42 19.10 -8.77
N LEU A 288 -0.54 18.16 -8.66
CA LEU A 288 -1.83 18.19 -9.34
C LEU A 288 -2.60 19.51 -9.11
N PRO A 289 -2.74 20.03 -7.88
CA PRO A 289 -3.50 21.27 -7.68
C PRO A 289 -2.88 22.45 -8.42
N SER A 290 -1.54 22.56 -8.40
CA SER A 290 -0.84 23.64 -9.11
C SER A 290 -1.03 23.54 -10.63
N HIS A 291 -1.01 22.34 -11.21
CA HIS A 291 -1.20 22.15 -12.66
C HIS A 291 -2.65 22.34 -13.11
N ILE A 292 -3.62 22.14 -12.22
CA ILE A 292 -5.01 22.59 -12.44
C ILE A 292 -5.05 24.12 -12.45
N LEU A 293 -4.39 24.78 -11.48
CA LEU A 293 -4.35 26.23 -11.38
C LEU A 293 -3.66 26.88 -12.59
N TYR A 294 -2.64 26.25 -13.17
CA TYR A 294 -1.98 26.70 -14.41
C TYR A 294 -2.85 26.51 -15.66
N GLY A 295 -3.96 25.78 -15.56
CA GLY A 295 -4.80 25.42 -16.71
C GLY A 295 -4.17 24.35 -17.63
N ALA A 296 -3.08 23.72 -17.20
CA ALA A 296 -2.41 22.64 -17.90
C ALA A 296 -3.16 21.30 -17.78
N ILE A 297 -3.91 21.14 -16.67
CA ILE A 297 -4.83 20.02 -16.44
C ILE A 297 -6.23 20.57 -16.22
N LYS A 298 -7.21 20.04 -16.96
CA LYS A 298 -8.63 20.33 -16.76
C LYS A 298 -9.37 19.10 -16.25
N VAL A 299 -9.98 19.23 -15.07
CA VAL A 299 -10.84 18.17 -14.52
C VAL A 299 -12.14 18.13 -15.30
N LYS A 300 -12.60 16.93 -15.65
CA LYS A 300 -13.83 16.67 -16.39
C LYS A 300 -14.70 15.64 -15.68
N SER A 301 -16.01 15.73 -15.92
CA SER A 301 -16.96 14.69 -15.53
C SER A 301 -16.64 13.37 -16.25
N ARG A 302 -17.43 12.32 -16.00
CA ARG A 302 -17.29 11.05 -16.71
C ARG A 302 -17.54 11.24 -18.21
N VAL A 303 -16.77 10.54 -19.04
CA VAL A 303 -17.03 10.42 -20.48
C VAL A 303 -18.34 9.69 -20.69
N LYS A 304 -19.26 10.32 -21.41
CA LYS A 304 -20.55 9.77 -21.83
C LYS A 304 -20.41 8.97 -23.12
N GLU A 305 -19.70 9.51 -24.10
CA GLU A 305 -19.47 8.90 -25.42
C GLU A 305 -18.18 9.44 -26.04
N LEU A 306 -17.49 8.59 -26.80
CA LEU A 306 -16.34 8.95 -27.63
C LEU A 306 -16.76 8.97 -29.10
N THR A 307 -16.27 9.95 -29.84
CA THR A 307 -16.42 10.02 -31.29
C THR A 307 -15.10 9.62 -31.97
N GLU A 308 -14.96 9.89 -33.27
CA GLU A 308 -13.71 9.66 -33.99
C GLU A 308 -12.53 10.45 -33.41
N THR A 309 -12.77 11.67 -32.91
CA THR A 309 -11.71 12.59 -32.47
C THR A 309 -12.07 13.39 -31.22
N SER A 310 -13.24 13.19 -30.61
CA SER A 310 -13.71 13.99 -29.46
C SER A 310 -14.27 13.12 -28.33
N ALA A 311 -14.37 13.70 -27.14
CA ALA A 311 -15.06 13.12 -26.00
C ALA A 311 -16.22 14.02 -25.56
N ILE A 312 -17.39 13.40 -25.42
CA ILE A 312 -18.60 14.01 -24.86
C ILE A 312 -18.68 13.58 -23.40
N PHE A 313 -18.87 14.54 -22.50
CA PHE A 313 -18.92 14.29 -21.05
C PHE A 313 -20.36 14.31 -20.52
N GLU A 314 -20.58 13.73 -19.33
CA GLU A 314 -21.91 13.63 -18.70
C GLU A 314 -22.54 14.99 -18.37
N ASP A 315 -21.72 16.04 -18.22
CA ASP A 315 -22.18 17.43 -18.03
C ASP A 315 -22.58 18.13 -19.33
N GLY A 316 -22.53 17.43 -20.47
CA GLY A 316 -22.85 17.97 -21.80
C GLY A 316 -21.70 18.70 -22.47
N THR A 317 -20.55 18.89 -21.80
CA THR A 317 -19.36 19.49 -22.43
C THR A 317 -18.72 18.54 -23.43
N VAL A 318 -18.03 19.10 -24.42
CA VAL A 318 -17.31 18.36 -25.46
C VAL A 318 -15.88 18.88 -25.52
N GLU A 319 -14.91 17.96 -25.58
CA GLU A 319 -13.53 18.31 -25.90
C GLU A 319 -13.15 17.68 -27.25
N GLU A 320 -12.82 18.54 -28.20
CA GLU A 320 -12.46 18.14 -29.56
C GLU A 320 -10.97 17.81 -29.68
N ASN A 321 -10.63 17.13 -30.78
CA ASN A 321 -9.26 16.81 -31.21
C ASN A 321 -8.42 16.13 -30.12
N ILE A 322 -9.00 15.15 -29.43
CA ILE A 322 -8.28 14.31 -28.47
C ILE A 322 -7.42 13.34 -29.27
N ASP A 323 -6.11 13.43 -29.11
CA ASP A 323 -5.16 12.55 -29.78
C ASP A 323 -5.00 11.21 -29.05
N ILE A 324 -5.05 11.26 -27.70
CA ILE A 324 -4.62 10.16 -26.85
C ILE A 324 -5.56 9.98 -25.67
N ILE A 325 -5.94 8.73 -25.37
CA ILE A 325 -6.69 8.36 -24.16
C ILE A 325 -5.86 7.40 -23.30
N VAL A 326 -5.63 7.77 -22.04
CA VAL A 326 -4.93 6.92 -21.06
C VAL A 326 -5.94 6.40 -20.04
N PHE A 327 -6.19 5.09 -20.06
CA PHE A 327 -7.06 4.44 -19.09
C PHE A 327 -6.29 4.12 -17.81
N ALA A 328 -6.44 4.96 -16.78
CA ALA A 328 -5.92 4.72 -15.43
C ALA A 328 -7.00 4.11 -14.53
N THR A 329 -7.65 3.05 -15.03
CA THR A 329 -8.87 2.42 -14.48
C THR A 329 -8.59 1.26 -13.52
N GLY A 330 -7.33 1.00 -13.19
CA GLY A 330 -6.92 0.04 -12.17
C GLY A 330 -6.63 -1.35 -12.72
N TYR A 331 -6.64 -2.35 -11.84
CA TYR A 331 -6.19 -3.71 -12.14
C TYR A 331 -7.21 -4.74 -11.61
N THR A 332 -7.17 -5.95 -12.15
CA THR A 332 -7.99 -7.09 -11.72
C THR A 332 -7.15 -8.14 -10.99
N LEU A 333 -7.82 -8.96 -10.17
CA LEU A 333 -7.20 -10.08 -9.48
C LEU A 333 -7.27 -11.33 -10.37
N SER A 334 -6.15 -12.04 -10.52
CA SER A 334 -6.10 -13.33 -11.20
C SER A 334 -4.90 -14.14 -10.71
N PHE A 335 -5.11 -15.46 -10.56
CA PHE A 335 -4.11 -16.43 -10.11
C PHE A 335 -4.13 -17.64 -11.06
N PRO A 336 -3.56 -17.52 -12.28
CA PRO A 336 -3.71 -18.54 -13.32
C PRO A 336 -3.10 -19.90 -12.96
N PHE A 337 -2.20 -19.94 -11.98
CA PHE A 337 -1.55 -21.16 -11.49
C PHE A 337 -2.31 -21.85 -10.35
N LEU A 338 -3.47 -21.34 -9.91
CA LEU A 338 -4.21 -21.87 -8.77
C LEU A 338 -5.64 -22.27 -9.20
N GLU A 339 -6.03 -23.52 -8.95
CA GLU A 339 -7.34 -24.07 -9.32
C GLU A 339 -8.48 -23.43 -8.50
N ASP A 340 -9.03 -22.30 -8.97
CA ASP A 340 -10.25 -21.60 -8.48
C ASP A 340 -10.44 -21.51 -6.95
N LEU A 341 -9.35 -21.61 -6.19
CA LEU A 341 -9.37 -21.64 -4.73
C LEU A 341 -9.58 -20.23 -4.16
N ILE A 342 -9.13 -19.21 -4.88
CA ILE A 342 -9.31 -17.81 -4.52
C ILE A 342 -10.38 -17.23 -5.43
N LYS A 343 -11.62 -17.28 -4.97
CA LYS A 343 -12.76 -16.73 -5.71
C LYS A 343 -13.01 -15.28 -5.33
N VAL A 344 -13.32 -14.48 -6.35
CA VAL A 344 -13.87 -13.13 -6.18
C VAL A 344 -15.33 -13.18 -6.59
N GLU A 345 -16.22 -13.28 -5.60
CA GLU A 345 -17.66 -13.37 -5.81
C GLU A 345 -18.34 -12.19 -5.11
N ASN A 346 -19.34 -11.58 -5.74
CA ASN A 346 -20.15 -10.51 -5.14
C ASN A 346 -19.32 -9.37 -4.51
N ASN A 347 -18.24 -8.95 -5.18
CA ASN A 347 -17.33 -7.90 -4.69
C ASN A 347 -16.68 -8.23 -3.33
N MET A 348 -16.36 -9.51 -3.12
CA MET A 348 -15.73 -10.06 -1.93
C MET A 348 -14.62 -11.04 -2.33
N VAL A 349 -13.48 -10.98 -1.65
CA VAL A 349 -12.44 -12.00 -1.75
C VAL A 349 -12.62 -12.99 -0.62
N SER A 350 -12.81 -14.27 -0.93
CA SER A 350 -13.05 -15.33 0.05
C SER A 350 -11.75 -15.81 0.70
N LEU A 351 -11.06 -14.91 1.41
CA LEU A 351 -9.82 -15.18 2.13
C LEU A 351 -9.89 -14.64 3.56
N TYR A 352 -9.65 -15.51 4.54
CA TYR A 352 -9.60 -15.12 5.95
C TYR A 352 -8.47 -14.12 6.15
N LYS A 353 -8.86 -12.90 6.57
CA LYS A 353 -7.99 -11.72 6.70
C LYS A 353 -7.17 -11.39 5.45
N PHE A 354 -7.65 -11.74 4.25
CA PHE A 354 -6.96 -11.62 2.96
C PHE A 354 -5.72 -12.54 2.80
N ILE A 355 -5.63 -13.60 3.59
CA ILE A 355 -4.47 -14.50 3.62
C ILE A 355 -4.86 -15.95 3.32
N PHE A 356 -5.72 -16.55 4.14
CA PHE A 356 -5.95 -18.00 4.09
C PHE A 356 -7.27 -18.36 3.39
N PRO A 357 -7.28 -19.32 2.45
CA PRO A 357 -8.52 -19.87 1.93
C PRO A 357 -9.23 -20.70 3.03
N PRO A 358 -10.45 -20.32 3.45
CA PRO A 358 -11.12 -20.93 4.60
C PRO A 358 -11.52 -22.39 4.38
N GLN A 359 -11.75 -22.80 3.13
CA GLN A 359 -12.21 -24.13 2.73
C GLN A 359 -11.11 -25.21 2.74
N LEU A 360 -9.88 -24.86 3.11
CA LEU A 360 -8.78 -25.84 3.16
C LEU A 360 -8.80 -26.63 4.47
N GLU A 361 -8.71 -27.95 4.34
CA GLU A 361 -8.63 -28.89 5.45
C GLU A 361 -7.32 -28.75 6.25
N LYS A 362 -6.26 -28.29 5.56
CA LYS A 362 -4.93 -27.99 6.13
C LYS A 362 -4.53 -26.56 5.79
N SER A 363 -4.16 -25.78 6.79
CA SER A 363 -3.78 -24.37 6.67
C SER A 363 -2.34 -24.19 6.15
N THR A 364 -2.03 -24.77 4.98
CA THR A 364 -0.69 -24.81 4.38
C THR A 364 -0.56 -23.97 3.11
N LEU A 365 -1.56 -23.15 2.76
CA LEU A 365 -1.47 -22.19 1.66
C LEU A 365 -1.94 -20.80 2.12
N ALA A 366 -1.20 -19.76 1.74
CA ALA A 366 -1.48 -18.39 2.13
C ALA A 366 -1.14 -17.38 1.02
N CYS A 367 -1.96 -16.34 0.90
CA CYS A 367 -1.70 -15.17 0.05
C CYS A 367 -1.03 -14.07 0.86
N ILE A 368 0.09 -13.54 0.35
CA ILE A 368 0.85 -12.48 1.00
C ILE A 368 0.89 -11.24 0.11
N GLY A 369 0.41 -10.11 0.63
CA GLY A 369 0.35 -8.84 -0.08
C GLY A 369 -0.90 -8.63 -0.93
N LEU A 370 -1.89 -9.54 -0.88
CA LEU A 370 -3.20 -9.35 -1.50
C LEU A 370 -4.09 -8.42 -0.67
N ILE A 371 -3.63 -7.19 -0.44
CA ILE A 371 -4.28 -6.21 0.44
C ILE A 371 -3.91 -4.78 0.03
N GLN A 372 -4.78 -3.81 0.31
CA GLN A 372 -4.55 -2.38 0.08
C GLN A 372 -4.87 -1.59 1.38
N PRO A 373 -3.95 -1.57 2.36
CA PRO A 373 -4.16 -0.75 3.56
C PRO A 373 -4.09 0.74 3.21
N LEU A 374 -4.79 1.58 3.97
CA LEU A 374 -4.68 3.06 3.88
C LEU A 374 -3.30 3.62 4.28
N GLY A 375 -2.31 2.77 4.52
CA GLY A 375 -0.95 3.12 4.93
C GLY A 375 0.06 2.22 4.21
N PRO A 376 1.33 2.20 4.63
CA PRO A 376 2.36 1.48 3.90
C PRO A 376 2.13 -0.03 3.90
N ILE A 377 2.31 -0.66 2.73
CA ILE A 377 2.03 -2.09 2.55
C ILE A 377 3.14 -2.99 3.12
N PHE A 378 4.41 -2.57 3.11
CA PHE A 378 5.52 -3.45 3.49
C PHE A 378 5.43 -3.95 4.95
N PRO A 379 5.10 -3.12 5.95
CA PRO A 379 4.89 -3.61 7.31
C PRO A 379 3.66 -4.52 7.47
N ALA A 380 2.61 -4.27 6.68
CA ALA A 380 1.42 -5.14 6.68
C ALA A 380 1.79 -6.53 6.16
N ILE A 381 2.53 -6.59 5.05
CA ILE A 381 3.05 -7.84 4.48
C ILE A 381 3.97 -8.57 5.45
N GLU A 382 4.84 -7.84 6.17
CA GLU A 382 5.70 -8.46 7.18
C GLU A 382 4.90 -9.15 8.27
N LEU A 383 3.86 -8.51 8.80
CA LEU A 383 2.99 -9.15 9.79
C LEU A 383 2.17 -10.30 9.21
N GLN A 384 1.74 -10.22 7.94
CA GLN A 384 1.13 -11.36 7.25
C GLN A 384 2.09 -12.54 7.22
N ALA A 385 3.32 -12.34 6.74
CA ALA A 385 4.32 -13.40 6.64
C ALA A 385 4.70 -13.98 8.02
N ARG A 386 4.89 -13.14 9.05
CA ARG A 386 5.18 -13.59 10.42
C ARG A 386 4.07 -14.44 11.01
N TRP A 387 2.81 -14.12 10.74
CA TRP A 387 1.69 -14.95 11.19
C TRP A 387 1.63 -16.26 10.41
N VAL A 388 1.77 -16.20 9.09
CA VAL A 388 1.67 -17.38 8.22
C VAL A 388 2.74 -18.41 8.51
N THR A 389 4.00 -18.01 8.69
CA THR A 389 5.09 -18.97 9.01
C THR A 389 4.83 -19.70 10.32
N ARG A 390 4.25 -19.02 11.31
CA ARG A 390 3.86 -19.60 12.60
C ARG A 390 2.65 -20.53 12.49
N VAL A 391 1.69 -20.21 11.62
CA VAL A 391 0.59 -21.13 11.27
C VAL A 391 1.14 -22.37 10.57
N PHE A 392 2.03 -22.23 9.60
CA PHE A 392 2.64 -23.37 8.90
C PHE A 392 3.43 -24.28 9.85
N LYS A 393 4.07 -23.71 10.88
CA LYS A 393 4.73 -24.49 11.94
C LYS A 393 3.77 -25.13 12.95
N GLY A 394 2.50 -24.73 12.99
CA GLY A 394 1.54 -25.15 14.01
C GLY A 394 1.69 -24.43 15.35
N LEU A 395 2.44 -23.33 15.41
CA LEU A 395 2.56 -22.48 16.61
C LEU A 395 1.37 -21.53 16.77
N CYS A 396 0.65 -21.27 15.68
CA CYS A 396 -0.61 -20.55 15.65
C CYS A 396 -1.65 -21.41 14.93
N THR A 397 -2.89 -21.39 15.39
CA THR A 397 -3.99 -22.17 14.80
C THR A 397 -5.06 -21.24 14.27
N LEU A 398 -5.57 -21.53 13.08
CA LEU A 398 -6.74 -20.82 12.54
C LEU A 398 -8.02 -21.31 13.25
N PRO A 399 -9.05 -20.46 13.36
CA PRO A 399 -10.35 -20.92 13.84
C PRO A 399 -11.05 -21.81 12.81
N SER A 400 -12.23 -22.34 13.16
CA SER A 400 -13.02 -23.19 12.25
C SER A 400 -13.39 -22.47 10.94
N GLU A 401 -13.60 -23.22 9.85
CA GLU A 401 -14.06 -22.68 8.56
C GLU A 401 -15.27 -21.76 8.72
N ARG A 402 -16.27 -22.19 9.50
CA ARG A 402 -17.47 -21.39 9.79
C ARG A 402 -17.12 -20.03 10.38
N THR A 403 -16.23 -20.00 11.37
CA THR A 403 -15.79 -18.75 12.01
C THR A 403 -15.00 -17.87 11.06
N MET A 404 -14.16 -18.46 10.20
CA MET A 404 -13.43 -17.72 9.18
C MET A 404 -14.38 -17.09 8.15
N MET A 405 -15.39 -17.84 7.69
CA MET A 405 -16.40 -17.35 6.75
C MET A 405 -17.25 -16.22 7.35
N GLU A 406 -17.65 -16.34 8.62
CA GLU A 406 -18.34 -15.27 9.36
C GLU A 406 -17.48 -13.99 9.44
N ASP A 407 -16.17 -14.11 9.71
CA ASP A 407 -15.26 -12.95 9.67
C ASP A 407 -15.17 -12.32 8.29
N ILE A 408 -15.02 -13.13 7.23
CA ILE A 408 -14.90 -12.66 5.85
C ILE A 408 -16.13 -11.81 5.47
N ILE A 409 -17.34 -12.33 5.75
CA ILE A 409 -18.60 -11.63 5.45
C ILE A 409 -18.71 -10.34 6.27
N LYS A 410 -18.43 -10.40 7.58
CA LYS A 410 -18.50 -9.24 8.49
C LYS A 410 -17.49 -8.17 8.09
N ARG A 411 -16.26 -8.57 7.74
CA ARG A 411 -15.18 -7.70 7.27
C ARG A 411 -15.57 -7.03 5.97
N ASN A 412 -16.08 -7.77 4.99
CA ASN A 412 -16.50 -7.20 3.71
C ASN A 412 -17.67 -6.22 3.88
N LYS A 413 -18.68 -6.55 4.70
CA LYS A 413 -19.78 -5.62 5.01
C LYS A 413 -19.26 -4.31 5.61
N LYS A 414 -18.36 -4.40 6.59
CA LYS A 414 -17.72 -3.20 7.19
C LYS A 414 -16.85 -2.44 6.19
N ARG A 415 -16.15 -3.14 5.30
CA ARG A 415 -15.34 -2.56 4.23
C ARG A 415 -16.21 -1.77 3.26
N ILE A 416 -17.31 -2.35 2.76
CA ILE A 416 -18.27 -1.67 1.86
C ILE A 416 -18.80 -0.40 2.51
N ASP A 417 -19.24 -0.50 3.77
CA ASP A 417 -19.77 0.63 4.53
C ASP A 417 -18.73 1.74 4.76
N LEU A 418 -17.45 1.41 4.89
CA LEU A 418 -16.37 2.40 5.07
C LEU A 418 -15.82 2.97 3.76
N PHE A 419 -15.70 2.16 2.71
CA PHE A 419 -14.92 2.48 1.50
C PHE A 419 -15.75 2.52 0.21
N GLY A 420 -16.99 2.04 0.26
CA GLY A 420 -17.89 1.93 -0.87
C GLY A 420 -17.79 0.60 -1.62
N GLU A 421 -18.63 0.49 -2.65
CA GLU A 421 -18.87 -0.74 -3.41
C GLU A 421 -18.00 -0.88 -4.67
N SER A 422 -17.21 0.12 -5.02
CA SER A 422 -16.38 0.03 -6.22
C SER A 422 -15.37 -1.11 -6.10
N LYS A 423 -15.20 -1.88 -7.19
CA LYS A 423 -14.24 -3.00 -7.28
C LYS A 423 -12.80 -2.57 -6.99
N SER A 424 -12.46 -1.29 -7.21
CA SER A 424 -11.14 -0.75 -6.87
C SER A 424 -10.87 -0.69 -5.36
N GLN A 425 -11.89 -0.89 -4.50
CA GLN A 425 -11.78 -0.88 -3.04
C GLN A 425 -11.90 -2.29 -2.43
N LEU A 426 -11.90 -3.34 -3.26
CA LEU A 426 -12.10 -4.73 -2.86
C LEU A 426 -11.16 -5.17 -1.73
N LEU A 427 -9.92 -4.69 -1.75
CA LEU A 427 -8.85 -5.05 -0.83
C LEU A 427 -8.58 -3.98 0.24
N GLN A 428 -9.42 -2.93 0.32
CA GLN A 428 -9.16 -1.79 1.19
C GLN A 428 -9.29 -2.16 2.67
N THR A 429 -8.35 -1.69 3.50
CA THR A 429 -8.45 -1.85 4.96
C THR A 429 -7.87 -0.66 5.73
N ARG A 430 -8.27 -0.51 7.00
CA ARG A 430 -7.64 0.45 7.91
C ARG A 430 -6.30 -0.10 8.38
N TYR A 431 -5.24 0.68 8.16
CA TYR A 431 -3.85 0.29 8.42
C TYR A 431 -3.61 -0.25 9.84
N ILE A 432 -3.58 0.61 10.87
CA ILE A 432 -3.22 0.20 12.25
C ILE A 432 -4.14 -0.90 12.79
N SER A 433 -5.44 -0.86 12.49
CA SER A 433 -6.38 -1.89 12.95
C SER A 433 -6.04 -3.27 12.40
N TYR A 434 -5.64 -3.37 11.13
CA TYR A 434 -5.22 -4.62 10.52
C TYR A 434 -3.87 -5.09 11.07
N LEU A 435 -2.89 -4.19 11.22
CA LEU A 435 -1.58 -4.55 11.79
C LEU A 435 -1.72 -5.06 13.23
N ASP A 436 -2.53 -4.39 14.05
CA ASP A 436 -2.82 -4.83 15.41
C ASP A 436 -3.52 -6.18 15.45
N GLU A 437 -4.47 -6.42 14.54
CA GLU A 437 -5.17 -7.69 14.44
C GLU A 437 -4.19 -8.83 14.17
N LEU A 438 -3.28 -8.69 13.20
CA LEU A 438 -2.26 -9.69 12.92
C LEU A 438 -1.25 -9.84 14.06
N ALA A 439 -0.88 -8.71 14.67
CA ALA A 439 0.07 -8.71 15.77
C ALA A 439 -0.47 -9.40 17.03
N VAL A 440 -1.80 -9.39 17.25
CA VAL A 440 -2.44 -10.15 18.33
C VAL A 440 -2.32 -11.66 18.10
N GLU A 441 -2.54 -12.14 16.87
CA GLU A 441 -2.46 -13.57 16.53
C GLU A 441 -1.11 -14.22 16.85
N ILE A 442 -0.04 -13.42 16.87
CA ILE A 442 1.32 -13.87 17.17
C ILE A 442 1.87 -13.28 18.48
N GLY A 443 1.07 -12.54 19.23
CA GLY A 443 1.46 -11.97 20.53
C GLY A 443 2.55 -10.89 20.48
N VAL A 444 2.63 -10.12 19.39
CA VAL A 444 3.65 -9.06 19.18
C VAL A 444 3.08 -7.65 19.26
N LYS A 445 1.78 -7.50 19.51
CA LYS A 445 1.15 -6.21 19.78
C LYS A 445 1.56 -5.73 21.18
N PRO A 446 2.23 -4.57 21.33
CA PRO A 446 2.55 -4.03 22.65
C PRO A 446 1.29 -3.67 23.43
N ASP A 447 1.22 -4.08 24.70
CA ASP A 447 0.22 -3.56 25.63
C ASP A 447 0.67 -2.20 26.17
N ILE A 448 0.04 -1.15 25.66
CA ILE A 448 0.37 0.24 26.00
C ILE A 448 0.07 0.55 27.47
N LEU A 449 -0.96 -0.05 28.07
CA LEU A 449 -1.33 0.21 29.45
C LEU A 449 -0.30 -0.37 30.42
N SER A 450 0.10 -1.63 30.21
CA SER A 450 1.20 -2.21 30.98
C SER A 450 2.51 -1.46 30.75
N LEU A 451 2.77 -1.02 29.52
CA LEU A 451 4.00 -0.26 29.20
C LEU A 451 4.02 1.13 29.83
N LEU A 452 2.88 1.76 30.06
CA LEU A 452 2.81 3.06 30.74
C LEU A 452 3.41 3.01 32.15
N LEU A 453 3.27 1.87 32.83
CA LEU A 453 3.83 1.63 34.17
C LEU A 453 5.34 1.32 34.13
N LYS A 454 5.81 0.62 33.08
CA LYS A 454 7.20 0.15 32.97
C LYS A 454 8.13 1.13 32.27
N ASP A 455 7.68 1.73 31.18
CA ASP A 455 8.41 2.71 30.36
C ASP A 455 7.45 3.78 29.82
N PRO A 456 7.07 4.76 30.67
CA PRO A 456 6.07 5.77 30.32
C PRO A 456 6.48 6.61 29.11
N LYS A 457 7.78 6.86 28.92
CA LYS A 457 8.30 7.60 27.76
C LYS A 457 8.02 6.85 26.46
N LEU A 458 8.24 5.53 26.45
CA LEU A 458 7.93 4.71 25.29
C LEU A 458 6.41 4.63 25.08
N ALA A 459 5.63 4.36 26.12
CA ALA A 459 4.17 4.25 26.03
C ALA A 459 3.51 5.49 25.40
N VAL A 460 3.87 6.69 25.87
CA VAL A 460 3.39 7.96 25.29
C VAL A 460 3.79 8.08 23.82
N LYS A 461 5.03 7.71 23.47
CA LYS A 461 5.53 7.80 22.09
C LYS A 461 4.87 6.78 21.16
N LEU A 462 4.52 5.59 21.65
CA LEU A 462 3.78 4.59 20.87
C LEU A 462 2.34 5.01 20.61
N TYR A 463 1.71 5.68 21.59
CA TYR A 463 0.30 6.02 21.52
C TYR A 463 0.02 7.31 20.74
N PHE A 464 0.72 8.39 21.08
CA PHE A 464 0.53 9.71 20.47
C PHE A 464 1.45 9.96 19.28
N GLY A 465 2.60 9.29 19.23
CA GLY A 465 3.52 9.37 18.11
C GLY A 465 3.12 8.51 16.92
N PRO A 466 3.93 8.55 15.85
CA PRO A 466 3.72 7.75 14.64
C PRO A 466 3.77 6.24 14.93
N CYS A 467 2.81 5.51 14.37
CA CYS A 467 2.71 4.06 14.47
C CYS A 467 3.66 3.35 13.48
N ASN A 468 4.96 3.42 13.76
CA ASN A 468 6.02 2.82 12.95
C ASN A 468 5.99 1.28 13.00
N SER A 469 6.58 0.62 12.00
CA SER A 469 6.71 -0.85 11.96
C SER A 469 7.50 -1.41 13.14
N TYR A 470 8.51 -0.68 13.63
CA TYR A 470 9.36 -1.05 14.79
C TYR A 470 8.58 -1.48 16.03
N GLN A 471 7.38 -0.93 16.24
CA GLN A 471 6.56 -1.22 17.43
C GLN A 471 6.24 -2.71 17.56
N TYR A 472 6.11 -3.42 16.44
CA TYR A 472 5.73 -4.84 16.38
C TYR A 472 6.92 -5.79 16.61
N ARG A 473 8.10 -5.27 16.98
CA ARG A 473 9.29 -6.03 17.41
C ARG A 473 9.70 -5.71 18.86
N LEU A 474 8.87 -5.00 19.60
CA LEU A 474 9.11 -4.67 21.02
C LEU A 474 8.82 -5.85 21.96
N VAL A 475 7.85 -6.70 21.61
CA VAL A 475 7.39 -7.82 22.42
C VAL A 475 7.11 -9.05 21.54
N GLY A 476 6.88 -10.20 22.17
CA GLY A 476 6.53 -11.44 21.47
C GLY A 476 7.72 -12.10 20.76
N PRO A 477 7.48 -13.07 19.86
CA PRO A 477 8.52 -13.74 19.08
C PRO A 477 9.23 -12.81 18.08
N GLY A 478 10.54 -13.02 17.94
CA GLY A 478 11.39 -12.31 16.97
C GLY A 478 11.65 -10.85 17.34
N GLN A 479 11.81 -10.51 18.62
CA GLN A 479 12.11 -9.14 19.04
C GLN A 479 13.38 -8.62 18.41
N TRP A 480 13.46 -7.30 18.27
CA TRP A 480 14.66 -6.63 17.79
C TRP A 480 15.16 -5.65 18.84
N ASN A 481 16.38 -5.85 19.35
CA ASN A 481 16.99 -5.01 20.39
C ASN A 481 17.05 -3.52 19.97
N GLY A 482 17.16 -3.25 18.67
CA GLY A 482 17.17 -1.90 18.13
C GLY A 482 15.80 -1.21 18.08
N ALA A 483 14.67 -1.91 18.31
CA ALA A 483 13.33 -1.40 18.07
C ALA A 483 13.02 -0.14 18.89
N ARG A 484 13.30 -0.18 20.21
CA ARG A 484 13.12 0.98 21.09
C ARG A 484 13.96 2.16 20.62
N ASN A 485 15.24 1.92 20.31
CA ASN A 485 16.14 2.96 19.84
C ASN A 485 15.68 3.57 18.51
N ALA A 486 15.25 2.74 17.56
CA ALA A 486 14.74 3.17 16.26
C ALA A 486 13.52 4.09 16.41
N ILE A 487 12.58 3.74 17.31
CA ILE A 487 11.42 4.59 17.63
C ILE A 487 11.89 5.94 18.17
N PHE A 488 12.85 5.97 19.10
CA PHE A 488 13.30 7.23 19.69
C PHE A 488 14.06 8.12 18.70
N THR A 489 14.87 7.52 17.83
CA THR A 489 15.81 8.20 16.93
C THR A 489 15.25 8.49 15.52
N GLN A 490 14.03 8.07 15.19
CA GLN A 490 13.44 8.27 13.85
C GLN A 490 13.50 9.72 13.34
N LYS A 491 13.34 10.71 14.24
CA LYS A 491 13.42 12.14 13.87
C LYS A 491 14.78 12.51 13.30
N GLN A 492 15.87 11.93 13.82
CA GLN A 492 17.21 12.14 13.26
C GLN A 492 17.29 11.63 11.83
N ARG A 493 16.82 10.40 11.58
CA ARG A 493 16.84 9.79 10.24
C ARG A 493 15.93 10.52 9.26
N ILE A 494 14.79 11.05 9.70
CA ILE A 494 13.87 11.87 8.89
C ILE A 494 14.53 13.19 8.47
N LEU A 495 15.23 13.86 9.40
CA LEU A 495 15.83 15.17 9.14
C LEU A 495 17.19 15.08 8.46
N LYS A 496 17.90 13.96 8.57
CA LYS A 496 19.23 13.74 7.97
C LYS A 496 19.28 14.07 6.46
N PRO A 497 18.38 13.56 5.60
CA PRO A 497 18.40 13.87 4.17
C PRO A 497 17.80 15.25 3.83
N LEU A 498 17.11 15.91 4.78
CA LEU A 498 16.45 17.20 4.55
C LEU A 498 17.34 18.38 4.99
N LYS A 499 17.94 18.28 6.17
CA LYS A 499 18.76 19.34 6.80
C LYS A 499 20.21 19.25 6.31
N THR A 500 20.39 19.27 5.00
CA THR A 500 21.71 19.16 4.33
C THR A 500 22.55 20.42 4.44
N ARG A 501 21.94 21.55 4.80
CA ARG A 501 22.62 22.81 5.13
C ARG A 501 22.47 23.11 6.62
N ALA A 502 23.60 23.23 7.32
CA ALA A 502 23.62 23.71 8.69
C ALA A 502 23.40 25.24 8.72
N ILE A 503 22.47 25.69 9.57
CA ILE A 503 22.25 27.11 9.84
C ILE A 503 22.69 27.34 11.28
N LYS A 504 23.57 28.32 11.51
CA LYS A 504 23.87 28.81 12.86
C LYS A 504 22.60 29.50 13.37
N THR A 505 21.88 28.85 14.27
CA THR A 505 20.70 29.46 14.90
C THR A 505 21.17 30.55 15.86
N SER A 506 21.12 31.82 15.44
CA SER A 506 21.15 32.97 16.34
C SER A 506 19.74 33.19 16.93
N SER A 507 19.18 32.21 17.62
CA SER A 507 17.89 32.42 18.29
C SER A 507 18.16 33.12 19.62
N THR A 508 18.10 34.46 19.62
CA THR A 508 18.08 35.30 20.82
C THR A 508 16.76 35.19 21.59
N PHE A 509 15.71 34.62 20.98
CA PHE A 509 14.52 34.15 21.68
C PHE A 509 14.52 32.61 21.72
N PRO A 510 14.81 31.98 22.86
CA PRO A 510 14.85 30.54 22.93
C PRO A 510 13.43 30.00 22.82
N VAL A 511 13.20 28.99 21.96
CA VAL A 511 11.96 28.18 21.95
C VAL A 511 11.61 27.66 23.35
N SER A 512 12.62 27.56 24.25
CA SER A 512 12.42 27.32 25.68
C SER A 512 11.46 28.31 26.34
N PHE A 513 11.34 29.56 25.90
CA PHE A 513 10.50 30.58 26.51
C PHE A 513 9.01 30.33 26.25
N LEU A 514 8.61 30.01 25.01
CA LEU A 514 7.24 29.65 24.69
C LEU A 514 6.84 28.32 25.33
N LEU A 515 7.76 27.34 25.35
CA LEU A 515 7.56 26.08 26.06
C LEU A 515 7.47 26.27 27.59
N LYS A 516 8.22 27.22 28.15
CA LYS A 516 8.12 27.61 29.57
C LYS A 516 6.79 28.28 29.86
N ILE A 517 6.27 29.14 28.97
CA ILE A 517 4.93 29.75 29.13
C ILE A 517 3.84 28.68 29.05
N LEU A 518 3.87 27.80 28.05
CA LEU A 518 2.89 26.71 27.93
C LEU A 518 2.99 25.74 29.12
N GLY A 519 4.20 25.42 29.57
CA GLY A 519 4.44 24.64 30.77
C GLY A 519 3.93 25.33 32.03
N LEU A 520 4.17 26.64 32.18
CA LEU A 520 3.67 27.44 33.30
C LEU A 520 2.15 27.50 33.31
N LEU A 521 1.51 27.73 32.16
CA LEU A 521 0.05 27.71 32.03
C LEU A 521 -0.53 26.34 32.40
N ALA A 522 0.10 25.24 31.96
CA ALA A 522 -0.32 23.89 32.34
C ALA A 522 -0.16 23.63 33.85
N VAL A 523 0.94 24.09 34.46
CA VAL A 523 1.17 23.98 35.91
C VAL A 523 0.18 24.82 36.70
N VAL A 524 -0.11 26.04 36.25
CA VAL A 524 -1.11 26.93 36.86
C VAL A 524 -2.50 26.27 36.82
N VAL A 525 -2.92 25.75 35.67
CA VAL A 525 -4.20 25.01 35.56
C VAL A 525 -4.23 23.78 36.46
N ALA A 526 -3.13 23.02 36.54
CA ALA A 526 -3.03 21.87 37.42
C ALA A 526 -3.14 22.25 38.90
N PHE A 527 -2.49 23.34 39.31
CA PHE A 527 -2.54 23.86 40.68
C PHE A 527 -3.93 24.37 41.05
N PHE A 528 -4.60 25.10 40.16
CA PHE A 528 -5.98 25.53 40.36
C PHE A 528 -6.98 24.36 40.40
N SER A 529 -6.71 23.27 39.67
CA SER A 529 -7.53 22.04 39.74
C SER A 529 -7.32 21.21 41.01
N GLN A 530 -6.26 21.48 41.78
CA GLN A 530 -5.95 20.84 43.08
C GLN A 530 -6.33 21.72 44.28
N LEU A 531 -6.79 22.95 44.04
CA LEU A 531 -7.25 23.90 45.05
C LEU A 531 -8.75 23.75 45.40
N GLN A 532 -9.37 22.64 44.98
CA GLN A 532 -10.66 22.13 45.47
C GLN A 532 -10.39 20.94 46.39
#